data_AF-A0A835RNT9-F1
#
_entry.id   AF-A0A835RNT9-F1
#
_cell.length_a   1.000
_cell.length_b   1.000
_cell.length_c   1.000
_cell.angle_alpha   90.00
_cell.angle_beta   90.00
_cell.angle_gamma   90.00
#
_symmetry.space_group_name_H-M   'P 1'
#
loop_
_entity.id
_entity.type
_entity.pdbx_description
1 polymer ?
#
loop_
_entity_poly.entity_id
_entity_poly.type
_entity_poly.pdbx_seq_one_letter_code
_entity_poly.pdbx_strand_id
1 'polypeptide(L)'
;MAFFKHGARPHWGKNRRVAFIGVQQKYPNMSKFAAVKQQLDPRGLFSSEWSDEVLLGKETGKGEGCAMEGQCICSEDRHCSPSNGYLCKQGLVYREPRCAGSPIHLLHELHLKEIFAVYVCCRPT
;
A
#
# COMPACT_ATOMS: atom_id res chain seq x y z
N MET A 1 -1.71 0.47 10.69
CA MET A 1 -1.10 0.53 12.02
C MET A 1 0.25 -0.18 12.05
N ALA A 2 0.29 -1.51 11.87
CA ALA A 2 1.52 -2.30 11.96
C ALA A 2 2.67 -1.80 11.05
N PHE A 3 2.42 -1.58 9.75
CA PHE A 3 3.50 -1.24 8.82
C PHE A 3 4.01 0.20 8.93
N PHE A 4 3.16 1.17 9.31
CA PHE A 4 3.56 2.59 9.39
C PHE A 4 3.99 3.05 10.78
N LYS A 5 3.30 2.61 11.85
CA LYS A 5 3.66 3.02 13.21
C LYS A 5 4.76 2.15 13.80
N HIS A 6 4.70 0.84 13.54
CA HIS A 6 5.57 -0.13 14.18
C HIS A 6 6.63 -0.71 13.25
N GLY A 7 6.74 -0.20 12.02
CA GLY A 7 7.72 -0.68 11.04
C GLY A 7 7.58 -2.15 10.70
N ALA A 8 6.37 -2.72 10.80
CA ALA A 8 6.16 -4.13 10.51
C ALA A 8 6.57 -4.47 9.07
N ARG A 9 6.97 -5.72 8.86
CA ARG A 9 7.39 -6.24 7.57
C ARG A 9 6.20 -6.84 6.83
N PRO A 10 5.82 -6.33 5.65
CA PRO A 10 4.74 -6.90 4.85
C PRO A 10 5.13 -8.28 4.32
N HIS A 11 4.14 -9.14 4.17
CA HIS A 11 4.29 -10.41 3.50
C HIS A 11 4.25 -10.20 1.98
N TRP A 12 5.35 -10.48 1.28
CA TRP A 12 5.55 -10.28 -0.16
C TRP A 12 4.40 -10.81 -1.04
N GLY A 13 3.88 -12.01 -0.73
CA GLY A 13 2.78 -12.62 -1.50
C GLY A 13 1.36 -12.40 -0.98
N LYS A 14 1.15 -11.60 0.09
CA LYS A 14 -0.18 -11.45 0.73
C LYS A 14 -0.62 -10.00 0.94
N ASN A 15 0.30 -9.04 0.81
CA ASN A 15 -0.02 -7.64 1.02
C ASN A 15 0.03 -6.84 -0.30
N ARG A 16 -0.78 -5.79 -0.37
CA ARG A 16 -0.83 -4.86 -1.50
C ARG A 16 0.32 -3.84 -1.44
N ARG A 17 0.54 -3.12 -2.55
CA ARG A 17 1.63 -2.15 -2.75
C ARG A 17 1.76 -1.14 -1.60
N VAL A 18 0.65 -0.61 -1.09
CA VAL A 18 0.64 0.35 0.03
C VAL A 18 1.38 -0.15 1.30
N ALA A 19 1.38 -1.46 1.54
CA ALA A 19 2.07 -2.04 2.70
C ALA A 19 3.61 -1.99 2.57
N PHE A 20 4.12 -1.82 1.35
CA PHE A 20 5.54 -1.72 1.03
C PHE A 20 6.05 -0.28 0.96
N ILE A 21 5.20 0.74 1.16
CA ILE A 21 5.69 2.12 1.30
C ILE A 21 6.75 2.17 2.42
N GLY A 22 7.91 2.72 2.12
CA GLY A 22 9.06 2.71 3.04
C GLY A 22 9.67 1.33 3.27
N VAL A 23 9.69 0.45 2.26
CA VAL A 23 10.27 -0.91 2.38
C VAL A 23 11.74 -0.87 2.78
N GLN A 24 12.48 0.15 2.32
CA GLN A 24 13.90 0.32 2.60
C GLN A 24 14.16 0.43 4.11
N GLN A 25 13.28 1.10 4.85
CA GLN A 25 13.38 1.25 6.30
C GLN A 25 12.90 0.00 7.06
N LYS A 26 12.07 -0.85 6.44
CA LYS A 26 11.52 -2.08 7.05
C LYS A 26 12.49 -3.26 6.99
N TYR A 27 13.47 -3.22 6.09
CA TYR A 27 14.45 -4.30 5.89
C TYR A 27 15.88 -3.74 5.89
N PRO A 28 16.68 -3.99 6.95
CA PRO A 28 18.03 -3.42 7.08
C PRO A 28 18.98 -3.72 5.91
N ASN A 29 18.79 -4.85 5.23
CA ASN A 29 19.67 -5.31 4.15
C ASN A 29 19.12 -5.02 2.74
N MET A 30 18.16 -4.10 2.61
CA MET A 30 17.52 -3.84 1.32
C MET A 30 18.49 -3.25 0.27
N SER A 31 19.45 -2.42 0.70
CA SER A 31 20.52 -1.93 -0.18
C SER A 31 21.41 -3.05 -0.72
N LYS A 32 21.77 -4.02 0.13
CA LYS A 32 22.52 -5.21 -0.28
C LYS A 32 21.72 -6.07 -1.27
N PHE A 33 20.41 -6.22 -1.04
CA PHE A 33 19.53 -6.92 -1.98
C PHE A 33 19.51 -6.23 -3.35
N ALA A 34 19.36 -4.89 -3.38
CA ALA A 34 19.38 -4.12 -4.62
C ALA A 34 20.71 -4.26 -5.37
N ALA A 35 21.84 -4.26 -4.67
CA ALA A 35 23.16 -4.46 -5.26
C ALA A 35 23.30 -5.85 -5.90
N VAL A 36 22.87 -6.92 -5.20
CA VAL A 36 22.88 -8.28 -5.74
C VAL A 36 21.95 -8.42 -6.94
N LYS A 37 20.75 -7.82 -6.89
CA LYS A 37 19.82 -7.76 -8.04
C LYS A 37 20.49 -7.15 -9.26
N GLN A 38 21.19 -6.03 -9.10
CA GLN A 38 21.87 -5.35 -10.21
C GLN A 38 23.02 -6.18 -10.79
N GLN A 39 23.75 -6.93 -9.95
CA GLN A 39 24.83 -7.81 -10.40
C GLN A 39 24.31 -9.04 -11.18
N LEU A 40 23.20 -9.64 -10.71
CA LEU A 40 22.66 -10.87 -11.30
C LEU A 40 21.72 -10.62 -12.48
N ASP A 41 21.04 -9.47 -12.50
CA ASP A 41 20.11 -9.09 -13.56
C ASP A 41 20.40 -7.66 -14.07
N PRO A 42 21.58 -7.43 -14.70
CA PRO A 42 21.98 -6.10 -15.16
C PRO A 42 21.10 -5.57 -16.30
N ARG A 43 20.41 -6.46 -17.03
CA ARG A 43 19.47 -6.10 -18.10
C ARG A 43 18.03 -5.93 -17.60
N GLY A 44 17.76 -6.22 -16.33
CA GLY A 44 16.43 -6.08 -15.75
C GLY A 44 15.40 -7.06 -16.33
N LEU A 45 15.80 -8.26 -16.76
CA LEU A 45 14.90 -9.26 -17.34
C LEU A 45 13.78 -9.68 -16.37
N PHE A 46 14.05 -9.66 -15.07
CA PHE A 46 13.08 -9.99 -14.02
C PHE A 46 12.46 -8.75 -13.37
N SER A 47 12.76 -7.56 -13.91
CA SER A 47 12.22 -6.30 -13.39
C SER A 47 10.88 -5.99 -14.05
N SER A 48 9.99 -5.43 -13.26
CA SER A 48 8.68 -4.94 -13.66
C SER A 48 8.43 -3.58 -13.00
N GLU A 49 7.44 -2.85 -13.51
CA GLU A 49 6.97 -1.61 -12.88
C GLU A 49 6.71 -1.82 -11.38
N TRP A 50 5.95 -2.86 -11.02
CA TRP A 50 5.65 -3.19 -9.64
C TRP A 50 6.91 -3.44 -8.79
N SER A 51 7.87 -4.23 -9.28
CA SER A 51 9.08 -4.53 -8.51
C SER A 51 9.96 -3.30 -8.34
N ASP A 52 10.06 -2.46 -9.37
CA ASP A 52 10.87 -1.25 -9.33
C ASP A 52 10.28 -0.22 -8.37
N GLU A 53 8.96 -0.05 -8.38
CA GLU A 53 8.28 0.80 -7.41
C GLU A 53 8.48 0.32 -5.97
N VAL A 54 8.21 -0.96 -5.74
CA VAL A 54 8.26 -1.53 -4.39
C VAL A 54 9.69 -1.54 -3.87
N LEU A 55 10.66 -1.98 -4.67
CA LEU A 55 12.05 -2.14 -4.23
C LEU A 55 12.82 -0.82 -4.25
N LEU A 56 12.61 0.04 -5.25
CA LEU A 56 13.38 1.28 -5.39
C LEU A 56 12.67 2.49 -4.80
N GLY A 57 11.42 2.33 -4.35
CA GLY A 57 10.62 3.42 -3.80
C GLY A 57 10.24 4.47 -4.85
N LYS A 58 10.20 4.09 -6.14
CA LYS A 58 9.66 4.96 -7.18
C LYS A 58 8.15 5.06 -6.93
N GLU A 59 7.66 6.20 -6.47
CA GLU A 59 6.22 6.43 -6.44
C GLU A 59 5.71 6.57 -7.87
N THR A 60 4.93 5.60 -8.36
CA THR A 60 4.11 5.85 -9.56
C THR A 60 2.96 6.76 -9.21
N GLY A 61 2.53 7.57 -10.18
CA GLY A 61 1.41 8.47 -10.04
C GLY A 61 0.17 7.77 -9.46
N LYS A 62 -0.52 8.46 -8.55
CA LYS A 62 -1.76 7.98 -7.98
C LYS A 62 -2.87 8.05 -9.03
N GLY A 63 -3.35 6.90 -9.47
CA GLY A 63 -4.48 6.78 -10.41
C GLY A 63 -5.84 6.95 -9.73
N GLU A 64 -6.90 7.06 -10.54
CA GLU A 64 -8.27 6.97 -10.03
C GLU A 64 -8.50 5.62 -9.34
N GLY A 65 -9.18 5.62 -8.20
CA GLY A 65 -9.49 4.39 -7.45
C GLY A 65 -8.29 3.68 -6.80
N CYS A 66 -7.06 4.19 -6.92
CA CYS A 66 -5.86 3.48 -6.43
C CYS A 66 -5.88 3.14 -4.94
N ALA A 67 -6.59 3.92 -4.12
CA ALA A 67 -6.67 3.67 -2.68
C ALA A 67 -7.67 2.55 -2.35
N MET A 68 -8.73 2.39 -3.16
CA MET A 68 -9.68 1.29 -3.04
C MET A 68 -9.03 -0.07 -3.33
N GLU A 69 -8.02 -0.07 -4.21
CA GLU A 69 -7.26 -1.28 -4.57
C GLU A 69 -6.05 -1.55 -3.65
N GLY A 70 -5.78 -0.67 -2.68
CA GLY A 70 -4.60 -0.74 -1.82
C GLY A 70 -3.28 -0.47 -2.54
N GLN A 71 -3.32 0.27 -3.66
CA GLN A 71 -2.12 0.67 -4.40
C GLN A 71 -1.49 1.93 -3.82
N CYS A 72 -2.30 2.84 -3.27
CA CYS A 72 -1.84 4.14 -2.76
C CYS A 72 -2.53 4.51 -1.44
N ILE A 73 -1.96 5.50 -0.73
CA ILE A 73 -2.68 6.21 0.34
C ILE A 73 -3.44 7.38 -0.31
N CYS A 74 -4.75 7.47 -0.04
CA CYS A 74 -5.55 8.55 -0.61
C CYS A 74 -5.06 9.93 -0.11
N SER A 75 -5.29 10.93 -0.94
CA SER A 75 -4.95 12.34 -0.67
C SER A 75 -5.90 13.27 -1.42
N GLU A 76 -6.51 12.77 -2.49
CA GLU A 76 -7.59 13.37 -3.23
C GLU A 76 -8.75 12.37 -3.31
N ASP A 77 -9.97 12.88 -3.46
CA ASP A 77 -11.17 12.04 -3.54
C ASP A 77 -11.14 11.09 -4.74
N ARG A 78 -10.54 11.47 -5.86
CA ARG A 78 -10.40 10.61 -7.05
C ARG A 78 -9.70 9.27 -6.76
N HIS A 79 -8.84 9.19 -5.75
CA HIS A 79 -8.19 7.94 -5.34
C HIS A 79 -9.18 6.94 -4.72
N CYS A 80 -10.34 7.41 -4.26
CA CYS A 80 -11.35 6.66 -3.56
C CYS A 80 -12.58 6.30 -4.41
N SER A 81 -12.63 6.71 -5.69
CA SER A 81 -13.80 6.54 -6.55
C SER A 81 -15.04 7.33 -6.09
N PRO A 82 -15.02 8.67 -6.28
CA PRO A 82 -16.15 9.54 -5.91
C PRO A 82 -17.43 9.22 -6.65
N SER A 83 -17.31 8.73 -7.90
CA SER A 83 -18.43 8.26 -8.72
C SER A 83 -19.21 7.10 -8.07
N ASN A 84 -18.57 6.32 -7.21
CA ASN A 84 -19.19 5.26 -6.42
C ASN A 84 -19.57 5.72 -5.00
N GLY A 85 -19.55 7.03 -4.74
CA GLY A 85 -19.91 7.62 -3.45
C GLY A 85 -18.85 7.49 -2.37
N TYR A 86 -17.57 7.28 -2.70
CA TYR A 86 -16.48 7.17 -1.74
C TYR A 86 -15.50 8.36 -1.83
N LEU A 87 -15.22 8.99 -0.69
CA LEU A 87 -14.34 10.15 -0.59
C LEU A 87 -13.13 9.86 0.30
N CYS A 88 -12.04 10.59 0.06
CA CYS A 88 -10.84 10.51 0.88
C CYS A 88 -11.06 11.31 2.16
N LYS A 89 -11.41 10.62 3.24
CA LYS A 89 -11.66 11.24 4.55
C LYS A 89 -10.52 10.93 5.52
N GLN A 90 -10.36 11.74 6.57
CA GLN A 90 -9.34 11.51 7.61
C GLN A 90 -9.46 10.11 8.23
N GLY A 91 -8.32 9.49 8.55
CA GLY A 91 -8.27 8.19 9.22
C GLY A 91 -8.91 8.25 10.61
N LEU A 92 -9.60 7.18 11.00
CA LEU A 92 -10.33 7.11 12.28
C LEU A 92 -9.40 6.94 13.50
N VAL A 93 -8.18 6.41 13.30
CA VAL A 93 -7.29 6.02 14.40
C VAL A 93 -6.08 6.95 14.59
N TYR A 94 -5.65 7.69 13.56
CA TYR A 94 -4.55 8.66 13.67
C TYR A 94 -4.91 9.99 13.02
N ARG A 95 -4.55 11.10 13.69
CA ARG A 95 -4.77 12.48 13.22
C ARG A 95 -3.78 12.89 12.12
N GLU A 96 -2.62 12.25 12.05
CA GLU A 96 -1.68 12.41 10.93
C GLU A 96 -2.32 11.94 9.62
N PRO A 97 -1.92 12.48 8.46
CA PRO A 97 -2.56 12.20 7.16
C PRO A 97 -2.46 10.74 6.70
N ARG A 98 -1.86 9.87 7.51
CA ARG A 98 -1.60 8.47 7.20
C ARG A 98 -2.73 7.62 7.73
N CYS A 99 -3.65 7.32 6.82
CA CYS A 99 -4.73 6.36 6.95
C CYS A 99 -4.40 5.22 7.92
N ALA A 100 -5.11 5.17 9.03
CA ALA A 100 -5.08 4.07 9.97
C ALA A 100 -6.53 3.64 10.19
N GLY A 101 -6.83 2.42 9.72
CA GLY A 101 -8.19 1.89 9.63
C GLY A 101 -8.87 1.63 10.98
N SER A 102 -10.20 1.53 10.94
CA SER A 102 -11.11 1.08 12.00
C SER A 102 -11.54 -0.39 11.79
N PRO A 103 -12.24 -1.03 12.75
CA PRO A 103 -12.48 -2.47 12.70
C PRO A 103 -13.60 -2.87 11.72
N ILE A 104 -13.27 -3.81 10.82
CA ILE A 104 -14.00 -5.02 10.37
C ILE A 104 -15.56 -5.04 10.38
N HIS A 105 -16.30 -3.98 10.02
CA HIS A 105 -17.77 -4.04 10.04
C HIS A 105 -18.54 -3.61 8.78
N LEU A 106 -17.92 -3.58 7.62
CA LEU A 106 -18.65 -3.63 6.36
C LEU A 106 -17.85 -4.44 5.36
N LEU A 107 -18.30 -5.68 5.09
CA LEU A 107 -18.13 -6.49 3.88
C LEU A 107 -18.50 -7.94 4.27
N HIS A 108 -19.77 -8.15 4.59
CA HIS A 108 -20.38 -9.48 4.57
C HIS A 108 -20.96 -9.61 3.16
N GLU A 109 -20.34 -10.45 2.32
CA GLU A 109 -20.71 -10.90 0.95
C GLU A 109 -19.49 -10.85 0.02
N LEU A 110 -18.44 -11.63 0.35
CA LEU A 110 -17.56 -12.33 -0.60
C LEU A 110 -16.49 -13.08 0.19
N HIS A 111 -16.48 -14.39 0.00
CA HIS A 111 -15.83 -15.39 0.84
C HIS A 111 -14.29 -15.42 0.64
N LEU A 112 -13.56 -14.41 1.13
CA LEU A 112 -12.09 -14.48 1.29
C LEU A 112 -11.68 -13.92 2.67
N LYS A 113 -11.45 -14.88 3.56
CA LYS A 113 -11.06 -14.76 4.96
C LYS A 113 -9.77 -13.96 5.15
N GLU A 114 -9.78 -13.13 6.19
CA GLU A 114 -8.65 -12.71 7.02
C GLU A 114 -7.35 -12.26 6.32
N ILE A 115 -7.13 -10.93 6.24
CA ILE A 115 -5.84 -10.17 6.18
C ILE A 115 -6.06 -8.71 5.68
N PHE A 116 -7.28 -8.32 5.28
CA PHE A 116 -7.59 -6.98 4.76
C PHE A 116 -7.83 -5.91 5.84
N ALA A 117 -6.91 -5.74 6.79
CA ALA A 117 -7.04 -4.76 7.86
C ALA A 117 -6.02 -3.63 7.74
N VAL A 118 -5.93 -2.99 6.58
CA VAL A 118 -5.00 -1.87 6.46
C VAL A 118 -5.44 -0.88 5.36
N TYR A 119 -5.77 0.35 5.79
CA TYR A 119 -5.71 1.61 5.02
C TYR A 119 -6.98 2.22 4.42
N VAL A 120 -8.19 1.87 4.86
CA VAL A 120 -9.37 2.46 4.21
C VAL A 120 -9.70 3.86 4.77
N CYS A 121 -9.09 4.90 4.20
CA CYS A 121 -9.55 6.30 4.30
C CYS A 121 -10.68 6.62 3.31
N CYS A 122 -10.91 5.75 2.33
CA CYS A 122 -11.99 5.88 1.38
C CYS A 122 -13.30 5.48 2.04
N ARG A 123 -14.10 6.47 2.41
CA ARG A 123 -15.34 6.26 3.17
C ARG A 123 -16.53 6.73 2.34
N PRO A 124 -17.70 6.06 2.48
CA PRO A 124 -18.91 6.49 1.80
C PRO A 124 -19.26 7.92 2.19
N THR A 125 -19.87 8.65 1.25
CA THR A 125 -20.39 10.02 1.42
C THR A 125 -21.33 10.08 2.58
#